data_AF-A0A0S7WJC2-F1
#
_entry.id   AF-A0A0S7WJC2-F1
#
_cell.length_a   1.000
_cell.length_b   1.000
_cell.length_c   1.000
_cell.angle_alpha   90.00
_cell.angle_beta   90.00
_cell.angle_gamma   90.00
#
_symmetry.space_group_name_H-M   'P 1'
#
loop_
_entity.id
_entity.type
_entity.pdbx_description
1 polymer ?
#
loop_
_entity_poly.entity_id
_entity_poly.type
_entity_poly.pdbx_seq_one_letter_code
_entity_poly.pdbx_strand_id
1 'polypeptide(L)'
;MTEQALMPVTSNTVAKQADRETRVTTELVALVQGMVQELGVPITGINILGGRPYINTDGYLFKAHQQGLKSIKVEIEHEATKQDPRAKMKATVEFADGRVFEANAWHSAESEKMSTMRHPDNINNKAETKAVRRALRRATGIGVGFASIDENGEEATAAPEDAGRQAQKDFWGWASHEEFFQGPEGGLDKMKVHRALGVPEKDGGLREYVDQLKKDEEITEAAAWHRLRDRLEDIVMGVLE
;
A
#
# COMPACT_ATOMS: atom_id res chain seq x y z
N MET A 1 -24.09 48.29 -18.77
CA MET A 1 -23.99 47.11 -19.66
C MET A 1 -22.52 46.90 -19.92
N THR A 2 -21.91 45.91 -19.27
CA THR A 2 -20.45 45.68 -19.31
C THR A 2 -20.22 44.43 -20.14
N GLU A 3 -19.61 44.63 -21.31
CA GLU A 3 -19.27 43.57 -22.26
C GLU A 3 -17.98 42.88 -21.77
N GLN A 4 -18.11 41.66 -21.26
CA GLN A 4 -16.96 40.83 -20.88
C GLN A 4 -16.38 40.17 -22.14
N ALA A 5 -15.17 40.56 -22.49
CA ALA A 5 -14.39 39.97 -23.57
C ALA A 5 -14.01 38.51 -23.22
N LEU A 6 -14.53 37.56 -23.99
CA LEU A 6 -14.11 36.16 -24.01
C LEU A 6 -12.73 36.07 -24.68
N MET A 7 -11.70 35.77 -23.88
CA MET A 7 -10.38 35.45 -24.41
C MET A 7 -10.41 34.07 -25.09
N PRO A 8 -9.81 33.90 -26.28
CA PRO A 8 -9.74 32.62 -26.96
C PRO A 8 -8.83 31.65 -26.18
N VAL A 9 -9.41 30.55 -25.71
CA VAL A 9 -8.65 29.40 -25.20
C VAL A 9 -7.82 28.88 -26.37
N THR A 10 -6.50 29.02 -26.30
CA THR A 10 -5.58 28.56 -27.33
C THR A 10 -5.68 27.03 -27.46
N SER A 11 -5.74 26.55 -28.69
CA SER A 11 -5.93 25.13 -29.06
C SER A 11 -4.87 24.18 -28.46
N ASN A 12 -3.73 24.70 -27.99
CA ASN A 12 -2.69 23.95 -27.31
C ASN A 12 -3.07 23.48 -25.89
N THR A 13 -3.98 24.18 -25.20
CA THR A 13 -4.40 23.80 -23.84
C THR A 13 -5.40 22.65 -23.89
N VAL A 14 -6.31 22.65 -24.88
CA VAL A 14 -7.28 21.57 -25.09
C VAL A 14 -6.59 20.28 -25.55
N ALA A 15 -5.57 20.38 -26.41
CA ALA A 15 -4.78 19.22 -26.85
C ALA A 15 -3.97 18.58 -25.70
N LYS A 16 -3.38 19.39 -24.81
CA LYS A 16 -2.65 18.88 -23.63
C LYS A 16 -3.55 18.27 -22.57
N GLN A 17 -4.81 18.70 -22.49
CA GLN A 17 -5.78 18.16 -21.54
C GLN A 17 -6.39 16.86 -22.08
N ALA A 18 -6.65 16.77 -23.38
CA ALA A 18 -7.10 15.55 -24.06
C ALA A 18 -6.05 14.43 -24.10
N ASP A 19 -4.76 14.76 -24.28
CA ASP A 19 -3.66 13.75 -24.30
C ASP A 19 -3.34 13.23 -22.88
N ARG A 20 -3.80 13.92 -21.82
CA ARG A 20 -3.68 13.48 -20.42
C ARG A 20 -4.77 12.51 -19.98
N GLU A 21 -5.95 12.58 -20.61
CA GLU A 21 -7.14 11.80 -20.24
C GLU A 21 -7.30 10.51 -21.06
N THR A 22 -6.48 10.26 -22.09
CA THR A 22 -6.66 9.08 -22.96
C THR A 22 -5.36 8.42 -23.39
N ARG A 23 -4.53 8.04 -22.42
CA ARG A 23 -3.62 6.90 -22.59
C ARG A 23 -3.92 5.82 -21.57
N VAL A 24 -5.13 5.28 -21.66
CA VAL A 24 -5.32 3.90 -21.19
C VAL A 24 -4.51 3.05 -22.18
N THR A 25 -3.28 2.73 -21.82
CA THR A 25 -2.42 1.90 -22.65
C THR A 25 -3.06 0.52 -22.76
N THR A 26 -2.85 -0.16 -23.90
CA THR A 26 -3.27 -1.56 -24.06
C THR A 26 -2.74 -2.44 -22.92
N GLU A 27 -1.56 -2.10 -22.40
CA GLU A 27 -0.95 -2.72 -21.22
C GLU A 27 -1.79 -2.54 -19.95
N LEU A 28 -2.31 -1.34 -19.68
CA LEU A 28 -3.15 -1.07 -18.53
C LEU A 28 -4.49 -1.81 -18.62
N VAL A 29 -5.07 -1.90 -19.82
CA VAL A 29 -6.28 -2.73 -20.05
C VAL A 29 -5.99 -4.19 -19.76
N ALA A 30 -4.88 -4.72 -20.30
CA ALA A 30 -4.49 -6.11 -20.09
C ALA A 30 -4.22 -6.41 -18.60
N LEU A 31 -3.57 -5.50 -17.89
CA LEU A 31 -3.32 -5.61 -16.46
C LEU A 31 -4.63 -5.66 -15.66
N VAL A 32 -5.56 -4.74 -15.92
CA VAL A 32 -6.87 -4.72 -15.24
C VAL A 32 -7.67 -5.99 -15.55
N GLN A 33 -7.66 -6.46 -16.81
CA GLN A 33 -8.31 -7.71 -17.19
C GLN A 33 -7.68 -8.93 -16.48
N GLY A 34 -6.36 -8.96 -16.36
CA GLY A 34 -5.64 -9.98 -15.59
C GLY A 34 -6.08 -10.00 -14.13
N MET A 35 -6.15 -8.83 -13.48
CA MET A 35 -6.63 -8.71 -12.10
C MET A 35 -8.08 -9.19 -11.92
N VAL A 36 -8.97 -8.86 -12.86
CA VAL A 36 -10.36 -9.36 -12.83
C VAL A 36 -10.40 -10.89 -12.84
N GLN A 37 -9.59 -11.52 -13.70
CA GLN A 37 -9.54 -12.97 -13.84
C GLN A 37 -8.90 -13.64 -12.62
N GLU A 38 -7.75 -13.13 -12.16
CA GLU A 38 -6.98 -13.69 -11.05
C GLU A 38 -7.72 -13.54 -9.71
N LEU A 39 -8.21 -12.34 -9.42
CA LEU A 39 -8.82 -12.02 -8.13
C LEU A 39 -10.32 -12.38 -8.11
N GLY A 40 -10.94 -12.58 -9.27
CA GLY A 40 -12.37 -12.85 -9.39
C GLY A 40 -13.24 -11.68 -8.91
N VAL A 41 -12.77 -10.45 -9.12
CA VAL A 41 -13.48 -9.20 -8.75
C VAL A 41 -13.99 -8.52 -10.01
N PRO A 42 -15.17 -7.86 -9.99
CA PRO A 42 -15.67 -7.15 -11.15
C PRO A 42 -14.78 -5.94 -11.46
N ILE A 43 -14.76 -5.53 -12.73
CA ILE A 43 -14.00 -4.35 -13.15
C ILE A 43 -14.41 -3.07 -12.39
N THR A 44 -15.66 -2.97 -11.95
CA THR A 44 -16.16 -1.87 -11.11
C THR A 44 -15.52 -1.83 -9.72
N GLY A 45 -14.94 -2.95 -9.28
CA GLY A 45 -14.17 -3.06 -8.04
C GLY A 45 -12.71 -2.62 -8.17
N ILE A 46 -12.28 -2.17 -9.35
CA ILE A 46 -10.90 -1.78 -9.65
C ILE A 46 -10.88 -0.31 -10.04
N ASN A 47 -10.12 0.49 -9.29
CA ASN A 47 -9.85 1.89 -9.61
C ASN A 47 -8.41 2.03 -10.11
N ILE A 48 -8.14 3.10 -10.86
CA ILE A 48 -6.79 3.43 -11.36
C ILE A 48 -6.37 4.75 -10.74
N LEU A 49 -5.27 4.73 -9.98
CA LEU A 49 -4.69 5.93 -9.37
C LEU A 49 -3.21 6.03 -9.77
N GLY A 50 -2.82 7.15 -10.39
CA GLY A 50 -1.44 7.36 -10.83
C GLY A 50 -0.95 6.31 -11.84
N GLY A 51 -1.85 5.77 -12.67
CA GLY A 51 -1.53 4.71 -13.64
C GLY A 51 -1.42 3.31 -13.04
N ARG A 52 -1.65 3.13 -11.73
CA ARG A 52 -1.64 1.84 -11.05
C ARG A 52 -3.06 1.41 -10.67
N PRO A 53 -3.52 0.22 -11.10
CA PRO A 53 -4.79 -0.31 -10.65
C PRO A 53 -4.72 -0.76 -9.19
N TYR A 54 -5.82 -0.58 -8.46
CA TYR A 54 -5.97 -1.05 -7.08
C TYR A 54 -7.42 -1.46 -6.81
N ILE A 55 -7.63 -2.34 -5.84
CA ILE A 55 -8.96 -2.78 -5.44
C ILE A 55 -9.60 -1.73 -4.52
N ASN A 56 -10.77 -1.24 -4.92
CA ASN A 56 -11.57 -0.33 -4.10
C ASN A 56 -12.41 -1.12 -3.08
N THR A 57 -13.15 -0.42 -2.22
CA THR A 57 -13.99 -1.07 -1.20
C THR A 57 -15.02 -2.02 -1.81
N ASP A 58 -15.61 -1.67 -2.95
CA ASP A 58 -16.64 -2.48 -3.61
C ASP A 58 -16.08 -3.81 -4.15
N GLY A 59 -14.84 -3.81 -4.66
CA GLY A 59 -14.16 -5.03 -5.09
C GLY A 59 -13.90 -5.99 -3.93
N TYR A 60 -13.46 -5.47 -2.80
CA TYR A 60 -13.30 -6.26 -1.57
C TYR A 60 -14.64 -6.79 -1.05
N LEU A 61 -15.68 -5.95 -1.02
CA LEU A 61 -17.03 -6.34 -0.60
C LEU A 61 -17.60 -7.43 -1.49
N PHE A 62 -17.47 -7.30 -2.81
CA PHE A 62 -17.89 -8.33 -3.75
C PHE A 62 -17.24 -9.68 -3.44
N LYS A 63 -15.92 -9.70 -3.24
CA LYS A 63 -15.18 -10.92 -2.91
C LYS A 63 -15.61 -11.50 -1.56
N ALA A 64 -15.79 -10.65 -0.55
CA ALA A 64 -16.24 -11.07 0.76
C ALA A 64 -17.66 -11.68 0.70
N HIS A 65 -18.59 -11.08 -0.07
CA HIS A 65 -19.92 -11.65 -0.27
C HIS A 65 -19.89 -13.03 -0.93
N GLN A 66 -19.03 -13.23 -1.94
CA GLN A 66 -18.82 -14.55 -2.55
C GLN A 66 -18.32 -15.60 -1.55
N GLN A 67 -17.58 -15.17 -0.52
CA GLN A 67 -17.04 -16.01 0.54
C GLN A 67 -17.99 -16.17 1.74
N GLY A 68 -19.21 -15.60 1.70
CA GLY A 68 -20.21 -15.73 2.75
C GLY A 68 -20.13 -14.65 3.84
N LEU A 69 -19.80 -13.41 3.47
CA LEU A 69 -19.80 -12.26 4.39
C LEU A 69 -21.14 -12.17 5.14
N LYS A 70 -21.08 -12.14 6.48
CA LYS A 70 -22.23 -12.03 7.37
C LYS A 70 -22.38 -10.62 7.91
N SER A 71 -21.31 -10.02 8.41
CA SER A 71 -21.35 -8.68 8.98
C SER A 71 -20.02 -7.95 8.85
N ILE A 72 -20.11 -6.61 8.83
CA ILE A 72 -18.98 -5.71 9.03
C ILE A 72 -19.39 -4.76 10.15
N LYS A 73 -18.59 -4.70 11.20
CA LYS A 73 -18.78 -3.78 12.32
C LYS A 73 -17.60 -2.82 12.39
N VAL A 74 -17.89 -1.55 12.60
CA VAL A 74 -16.87 -0.52 12.86
C VAL A 74 -17.04 0.00 14.27
N GLU A 75 -15.94 0.10 14.99
CA GLU A 75 -15.84 0.65 16.34
C GLU A 75 -14.91 1.87 16.31
N ILE A 76 -15.37 2.97 16.88
CA ILE A 76 -14.59 4.19 17.01
C ILE A 76 -13.69 4.03 18.25
N GLU A 77 -12.39 3.87 18.04
CA GLU A 77 -11.42 3.81 19.14
C GLU A 77 -10.94 5.22 19.53
N HIS A 78 -10.88 6.13 18.55
CA HIS A 78 -10.55 7.53 18.76
C HIS A 78 -11.20 8.39 17.67
N GLU A 79 -12.04 9.34 18.06
CA GLU A 79 -12.74 10.23 17.13
C GLU A 79 -11.93 11.52 16.92
N ALA A 80 -11.77 11.92 15.66
CA ALA A 80 -11.15 13.21 15.34
C ALA A 80 -12.04 14.36 15.78
N THR A 81 -11.40 15.36 16.39
CA THR A 81 -12.02 16.62 16.81
C THR A 81 -11.23 17.80 16.22
N LYS A 82 -11.71 19.03 16.44
CA LYS A 82 -10.94 20.23 16.05
C LYS A 82 -9.65 20.37 16.85
N GLN A 83 -9.62 19.86 18.08
CA GLN A 83 -8.47 19.94 18.99
C GLN A 83 -7.48 18.78 18.78
N ASP A 84 -7.98 17.60 18.42
CA ASP A 84 -7.17 16.44 18.06
C ASP A 84 -7.65 15.90 16.70
N PRO A 85 -7.06 16.33 15.58
CA PRO A 85 -7.54 16.00 14.24
C PRO A 85 -6.96 14.65 13.77
N ARG A 86 -6.98 13.65 14.65
CA ARG A 86 -6.58 12.27 14.40
C ARG A 86 -7.74 11.34 14.70
N ALA A 87 -7.91 10.30 13.90
CA ALA A 87 -8.95 9.29 14.09
C ALA A 87 -8.33 7.91 14.12
N LYS A 88 -8.89 7.03 14.95
CA LYS A 88 -8.59 5.61 14.99
C LYS A 88 -9.88 4.81 14.96
N MET A 89 -9.98 3.92 13.98
CA MET A 89 -11.12 3.05 13.80
C MET A 89 -10.67 1.59 13.82
N LYS A 90 -11.50 0.73 14.41
CA LYS A 90 -11.40 -0.73 14.34
C LYS A 90 -12.53 -1.26 13.48
N ALA A 91 -12.21 -2.11 12.51
CA ALA A 91 -13.20 -2.83 11.73
C ALA A 91 -13.09 -4.33 11.98
N THR A 92 -14.24 -4.99 12.15
CA THR A 92 -14.39 -6.43 12.33
C THR A 92 -15.28 -6.98 11.22
N VAL A 93 -14.78 -7.95 10.48
CA VAL A 93 -15.47 -8.65 9.38
C VAL A 93 -15.75 -10.07 9.83
N GLU A 94 -17.02 -10.48 9.79
CA GLU A 94 -17.48 -11.82 10.18
C GLU A 94 -18.10 -12.56 8.99
N PHE A 95 -17.78 -13.85 8.86
CA PHE A 95 -18.35 -14.75 7.85
C PHE A 95 -19.37 -15.71 8.45
N ALA A 96 -20.24 -16.26 7.60
CA ALA A 96 -21.24 -17.25 8.01
C ALA A 96 -20.64 -18.55 8.55
N ASP A 97 -19.40 -18.87 8.18
CA ASP A 97 -18.64 -20.02 8.68
C ASP A 97 -17.97 -19.77 10.04
N GLY A 98 -18.15 -18.58 10.62
CA GLY A 98 -17.58 -18.18 11.91
C GLY A 98 -16.17 -17.59 11.85
N ARG A 99 -15.54 -17.48 10.67
CA ARG A 99 -14.27 -16.74 10.55
C ARG A 99 -14.48 -15.25 10.84
N VAL A 100 -13.55 -14.68 11.61
CA VAL A 100 -13.55 -13.27 12.01
C VAL A 100 -12.19 -12.65 11.71
N PHE A 101 -12.20 -11.49 11.08
CA PHE A 101 -11.00 -10.73 10.73
C PHE A 101 -11.13 -9.31 11.24
N GLU A 102 -10.09 -8.84 11.93
CA GLU A 102 -10.08 -7.49 12.50
C GLU A 102 -8.91 -6.69 11.95
N ALA A 103 -9.10 -5.37 11.82
CA ALA A 103 -8.03 -4.45 11.53
C ALA A 103 -8.29 -3.06 12.11
N ASN A 104 -7.20 -2.38 12.49
CA ASN A 104 -7.22 -1.00 12.92
C ASN A 104 -6.62 -0.10 11.84
N ALA A 105 -7.12 1.13 11.76
CA ALA A 105 -6.50 2.17 10.96
C ALA A 105 -6.48 3.51 11.69
N TRP A 106 -5.39 4.23 11.48
CA TRP A 106 -5.24 5.62 11.87
C TRP A 106 -5.38 6.51 10.64
N HIS A 107 -5.82 7.74 10.87
CA HIS A 107 -5.71 8.80 9.89
C HIS A 107 -5.62 10.16 10.58
N SER A 108 -4.92 11.12 9.98
CA SER A 108 -4.69 12.43 10.58
C SER A 108 -4.86 13.55 9.56
N ALA A 109 -5.26 14.73 10.00
CA ALA A 109 -5.29 15.92 9.14
C ALA A 109 -3.92 16.31 8.58
N GLU A 110 -2.82 15.90 9.24
CA GLU A 110 -1.46 16.13 8.75
C GLU A 110 -1.15 15.33 7.49
N SER A 111 -1.74 14.13 7.35
CA SER A 111 -1.60 13.30 6.15
C SER A 111 -2.36 13.87 4.93
N GLU A 112 -3.29 14.81 5.14
CA GLU A 112 -4.08 15.41 4.06
C GLU A 112 -3.37 16.60 3.41
N LYS A 113 -3.14 16.49 2.10
CA LYS A 113 -2.50 17.54 1.29
C LYS A 113 -3.41 18.76 1.09
N MET A 114 -4.73 18.55 1.03
CA MET A 114 -5.71 19.62 0.81
C MET A 114 -6.31 20.09 2.13
N SER A 115 -6.22 21.38 2.42
CA SER A 115 -6.75 21.98 3.66
C SER A 115 -8.26 21.77 3.84
N THR A 116 -9.02 21.71 2.75
CA THR A 116 -10.47 21.42 2.75
C THR A 116 -10.80 20.00 3.22
N MET A 117 -9.87 19.05 3.06
CA MET A 117 -10.03 17.66 3.49
C MET A 117 -9.62 17.42 4.94
N ARG A 118 -9.04 18.43 5.62
CA ARG A 118 -8.60 18.36 7.02
C ARG A 118 -9.75 18.47 8.04
N HIS A 119 -11.00 18.52 7.60
CA HIS A 119 -12.14 18.56 8.49
C HIS A 119 -12.26 17.24 9.29
N PRO A 120 -12.55 17.27 10.61
CA PRO A 120 -12.62 16.07 11.44
C PRO A 120 -13.50 14.95 10.87
N ASP A 121 -14.66 15.27 10.32
CA ASP A 121 -15.56 14.28 9.69
C ASP A 121 -14.89 13.55 8.52
N ASN A 122 -14.11 14.26 7.69
CA ASN A 122 -13.36 13.64 6.61
C ASN A 122 -12.26 12.73 7.14
N ILE A 123 -11.62 13.13 8.24
CA ILE A 123 -10.58 12.32 8.90
C ILE A 123 -11.19 11.03 9.47
N ASN A 124 -12.33 11.12 10.14
CA ASN A 124 -13.09 9.99 10.65
C ASN A 124 -13.51 9.03 9.52
N ASN A 125 -14.13 9.55 8.46
CA ASN A 125 -14.58 8.74 7.32
C ASN A 125 -13.41 8.03 6.61
N LYS A 126 -12.25 8.68 6.51
CA LYS A 126 -11.05 8.06 5.94
C LYS A 126 -10.46 7.00 6.85
N ALA A 127 -10.37 7.22 8.15
CA ALA A 127 -9.93 6.20 9.10
C ALA A 127 -10.85 4.98 9.06
N GLU A 128 -12.17 5.18 8.99
CA GLU A 128 -13.15 4.09 8.87
C GLU A 128 -12.96 3.31 7.57
N THR A 129 -12.91 4.01 6.44
CA THR A 129 -12.69 3.38 5.12
C THR A 129 -11.40 2.56 5.10
N LYS A 130 -10.31 3.09 5.66
CA LYS A 130 -9.03 2.38 5.78
C LYS A 130 -9.15 1.15 6.68
N ALA A 131 -9.81 1.24 7.83
CA ALA A 131 -10.00 0.11 8.74
C ALA A 131 -10.79 -1.01 8.05
N VAL A 132 -11.91 -0.67 7.39
CA VAL A 132 -12.76 -1.61 6.65
C VAL A 132 -11.98 -2.28 5.53
N ARG A 133 -11.25 -1.53 4.70
CA ARG A 133 -10.42 -2.11 3.63
C ARG A 133 -9.35 -3.04 4.17
N ARG A 134 -8.67 -2.67 5.25
CA ARG A 134 -7.67 -3.53 5.90
C ARG A 134 -8.28 -4.83 6.42
N ALA A 135 -9.45 -4.76 7.06
CA ALA A 135 -10.13 -5.94 7.57
C ALA A 135 -10.63 -6.84 6.43
N LEU A 136 -11.22 -6.25 5.38
CA LEU A 136 -11.65 -6.99 4.20
C LEU A 136 -10.49 -7.60 3.41
N ARG A 137 -9.34 -6.92 3.36
CA ARG A 137 -8.13 -7.46 2.74
C ARG A 137 -7.67 -8.73 3.44
N ARG A 138 -7.58 -8.68 4.78
CA ARG A 138 -7.27 -9.85 5.62
C ARG A 138 -8.29 -10.98 5.43
N ALA A 139 -9.57 -10.63 5.32
CA ALA A 139 -10.66 -11.57 5.13
C ALA A 139 -10.64 -12.27 3.76
N THR A 140 -10.39 -11.51 2.70
CA THR A 140 -10.51 -11.98 1.31
C THR A 140 -9.25 -12.64 0.77
N GLY A 141 -8.09 -12.39 1.40
CA GLY A 141 -6.80 -12.91 0.96
C GLY A 141 -6.20 -12.17 -0.24
N ILE A 142 -6.81 -11.07 -0.69
CA ILE A 142 -6.26 -10.21 -1.74
C ILE A 142 -5.07 -9.45 -1.14
N GLY A 143 -3.88 -9.55 -1.73
CA GLY A 143 -2.64 -9.04 -1.15
C GLY A 143 -2.53 -7.50 -1.05
N VAL A 144 -1.54 -7.02 -0.30
CA VAL A 144 -1.21 -5.59 -0.11
C VAL A 144 -0.78 -4.91 -1.43
N GLY A 145 -0.27 -5.70 -2.39
CA GLY A 145 0.13 -5.21 -3.71
C GLY A 145 -1.00 -4.58 -4.53
N PHE A 146 -2.26 -4.83 -4.16
CA PHE A 146 -3.44 -4.25 -4.82
C PHE A 146 -4.15 -3.19 -3.97
N ALA A 147 -3.52 -2.70 -2.90
CA ALA A 147 -4.04 -1.60 -2.09
C ALA A 147 -3.64 -0.22 -2.68
N SER A 148 -4.42 0.82 -2.34
CA SER A 148 -4.09 2.18 -2.75
C SER A 148 -2.75 2.65 -2.17
N ILE A 149 -2.03 3.49 -2.92
CA ILE A 149 -0.74 4.08 -2.51
C ILE A 149 -0.81 4.74 -1.12
N ASP A 150 -1.95 5.39 -0.80
CA ASP A 150 -2.20 6.04 0.50
C ASP A 150 -2.33 5.07 1.69
N GLU A 151 -2.48 3.77 1.44
CA GLU A 151 -2.50 2.74 2.50
C GLU A 151 -1.13 2.10 2.70
N ASN A 152 -0.32 2.01 1.64
CA ASN A 152 1.02 1.42 1.68
C ASN A 152 2.05 2.38 2.27
N GLY A 153 1.85 3.70 2.13
CA GLY A 153 2.77 4.70 2.69
C GLY A 153 2.58 5.00 4.19
N GLU A 154 1.44 4.62 4.78
CA GLU A 154 1.09 4.92 6.18
C GLU A 154 1.22 3.71 7.14
N GLU A 155 1.77 2.58 6.67
CA GLU A 155 2.13 1.45 7.55
C GLU A 155 3.23 1.84 8.57
N ALA A 156 3.83 3.03 8.41
CA ALA A 156 4.83 3.64 9.26
C ALA A 156 4.34 4.26 10.59
N THR A 157 3.07 4.08 10.99
CA THR A 157 2.56 4.57 12.30
C THR A 157 2.35 3.47 13.35
N ALA A 158 2.96 2.29 13.18
CA ALA A 158 3.28 1.47 14.35
C ALA A 158 4.29 2.25 15.20
N ALA A 159 4.29 2.06 16.54
CA ALA A 159 5.35 2.62 17.38
C ALA A 159 6.72 2.32 16.72
N PRO A 160 7.69 3.25 16.73
CA PRO A 160 8.91 3.13 15.94
C PRO A 160 9.66 1.79 16.16
N GLU A 161 9.50 1.18 17.34
CA GLU A 161 10.06 -0.12 17.72
C GLU A 161 9.31 -1.33 17.10
N ASP A 162 8.02 -1.19 16.81
CA ASP A 162 7.18 -2.22 16.20
C ASP A 162 7.18 -2.15 14.67
N ALA A 163 7.35 -0.94 14.12
CA ALA A 163 7.53 -0.73 12.68
C ALA A 163 8.82 -1.39 12.17
N GLY A 164 9.93 -1.28 12.91
CA GLY A 164 11.19 -1.94 12.57
C GLY A 164 11.07 -3.47 12.61
N ARG A 165 10.39 -4.01 13.62
CA ARG A 165 10.14 -5.46 13.73
C ARG A 165 9.20 -5.99 12.65
N GLN A 166 8.18 -5.23 12.26
CA GLN A 166 7.27 -5.63 11.19
C GLN A 166 7.96 -5.56 9.83
N ALA A 167 8.67 -4.46 9.53
CA ALA A 167 9.45 -4.34 8.29
C ALA A 167 10.52 -5.44 8.17
N GLN A 168 11.15 -5.83 9.28
CA GLN A 168 12.05 -6.98 9.32
C GLN A 168 11.33 -8.30 9.01
N LYS A 169 10.14 -8.53 9.60
CA LYS A 169 9.32 -9.71 9.29
C LYS A 169 8.88 -9.73 7.82
N ASP A 170 8.46 -8.59 7.29
CA ASP A 170 8.03 -8.46 5.90
C ASP A 170 9.18 -8.65 4.93
N PHE A 171 10.38 -8.14 5.27
CA PHE A 171 11.62 -8.42 4.54
C PHE A 171 11.90 -9.92 4.49
N TRP A 172 11.84 -10.63 5.62
CA TRP A 172 12.07 -12.08 5.64
C TRP A 172 10.94 -12.86 4.97
N GLY A 173 9.69 -12.40 5.07
CA GLY A 173 8.55 -12.98 4.36
C GLY A 173 8.70 -12.84 2.84
N TRP A 174 9.15 -11.68 2.36
CA TRP A 174 9.50 -11.44 0.97
C TRP A 174 10.70 -12.26 0.51
N ALA A 175 11.80 -12.28 1.28
CA ALA A 175 12.99 -13.07 0.97
C ALA A 175 12.72 -14.58 0.99
N SER A 176 11.67 -15.03 1.68
CA SER A 176 11.23 -16.42 1.73
C SER A 176 10.26 -16.84 0.63
N HIS A 177 9.74 -15.90 -0.18
CA HIS A 177 8.84 -16.26 -1.29
C HIS A 177 9.60 -17.04 -2.36
N GLU A 178 9.14 -18.26 -2.63
CA GLU A 178 9.77 -19.23 -3.54
C GLU A 178 9.97 -18.71 -4.98
N GLU A 179 9.20 -17.71 -5.41
CA GLU A 179 9.21 -17.23 -6.80
C GLU A 179 10.28 -16.17 -7.10
N PHE A 180 10.77 -15.41 -6.12
CA PHE A 180 11.72 -14.32 -6.38
C PHE A 180 13.15 -14.83 -6.65
N PHE A 181 13.45 -16.09 -6.31
CA PHE A 181 14.83 -16.61 -6.32
C PHE A 181 14.98 -18.00 -6.97
N GLN A 182 13.96 -18.53 -7.67
CA GLN A 182 14.12 -19.72 -8.53
C GLN A 182 14.74 -19.35 -9.88
N GLY A 183 16.02 -18.95 -9.85
CA GLY A 183 16.91 -19.19 -10.98
C GLY A 183 17.24 -20.69 -11.08
N PRO A 184 17.66 -21.20 -12.26
CA PRO A 184 17.86 -22.63 -12.52
C PRO A 184 18.93 -23.33 -11.64
N GLU A 185 19.63 -22.61 -10.76
CA GLU A 185 20.69 -23.14 -9.89
C GLU A 185 20.39 -23.15 -8.38
N GLY A 186 19.12 -23.02 -7.98
CA GLY A 186 18.71 -23.17 -6.58
C GLY A 186 18.92 -21.91 -5.73
N GLY A 187 17.93 -21.63 -4.89
CA GLY A 187 17.74 -20.37 -4.16
C GLY A 187 18.97 -19.85 -3.42
N LEU A 188 19.01 -18.53 -3.21
CA LEU A 188 20.01 -17.91 -2.35
C LEU A 188 19.74 -18.27 -0.88
N ASP A 189 20.55 -19.17 -0.33
CA ASP A 189 20.74 -19.31 1.12
C ASP A 189 21.19 -17.95 1.71
N LYS A 190 20.90 -17.70 2.99
CA LYS A 190 21.27 -16.46 3.72
C LYS A 190 22.71 -16.03 3.45
N MET A 191 23.61 -17.00 3.31
CA MET A 191 25.02 -16.82 2.95
C MET A 191 25.24 -15.96 1.71
N LYS A 192 24.39 -16.14 0.69
CA LYS A 192 24.53 -15.60 -0.64
C LYS A 192 24.04 -14.13 -0.67
N VAL A 193 23.09 -13.76 0.20
CA VAL A 193 22.66 -12.37 0.49
C VAL A 193 23.74 -11.58 1.22
N HIS A 194 24.40 -12.19 2.21
CA HIS A 194 25.49 -11.54 2.94
C HIS A 194 26.66 -11.20 2.02
N ARG A 195 27.02 -12.13 1.13
CA ARG A 195 28.06 -11.92 0.11
C ARG A 195 27.71 -10.79 -0.86
N ALA A 196 26.49 -10.76 -1.37
CA ALA A 196 26.02 -9.72 -2.31
C ALA A 196 26.12 -8.30 -1.72
N LEU A 197 25.91 -8.17 -0.41
CA LEU A 197 25.94 -6.89 0.29
C LEU A 197 27.31 -6.56 0.92
N GLY A 198 28.32 -7.43 0.75
CA GLY A 198 29.63 -7.25 1.35
C GLY A 198 29.62 -7.25 2.89
N VAL A 199 28.60 -7.84 3.52
CA VAL A 199 28.42 -7.86 4.98
C VAL A 199 28.89 -9.17 5.59
N PRO A 200 29.43 -9.17 6.82
CA PRO A 200 29.95 -10.37 7.46
C PRO A 200 28.90 -11.49 7.52
N GLU A 201 29.26 -12.72 7.12
CA GLU A 201 28.44 -13.95 7.16
C GLU A 201 28.25 -14.48 8.60
N LYS A 202 27.93 -13.60 9.56
CA LYS A 202 27.60 -13.97 10.95
C LYS A 202 26.16 -13.60 11.26
N ASP A 203 25.55 -14.30 12.21
CA ASP A 203 24.24 -13.92 12.77
C ASP A 203 24.31 -12.46 13.25
N GLY A 204 23.55 -11.59 12.58
CA GLY A 204 23.52 -10.15 12.85
C GLY A 204 24.21 -9.25 11.81
N GLY A 205 24.93 -9.78 10.81
CA GLY A 205 25.59 -8.95 9.79
C GLY A 205 24.64 -8.02 9.01
N LEU A 206 23.45 -8.52 8.65
CA LEU A 206 22.40 -7.70 8.03
C LEU A 206 21.79 -6.68 8.99
N ARG A 207 21.75 -7.00 10.30
CA ARG A 207 21.25 -6.07 11.30
C ARG A 207 22.23 -4.92 11.51
N GLU A 208 23.53 -5.22 11.59
CA GLU A 208 24.61 -4.24 11.62
C GLU A 208 24.54 -3.31 10.39
N TYR A 209 24.24 -3.86 9.21
CA TYR A 209 24.05 -3.08 7.99
C TYR A 209 22.83 -2.16 8.03
N VAL A 210 21.69 -2.65 8.52
CA VAL A 210 20.47 -1.83 8.70
C VAL A 210 20.73 -0.72 9.71
N ASP A 211 21.43 -1.01 10.81
CA ASP A 211 21.80 0.01 11.80
C ASP A 211 22.80 1.03 11.24
N GLN A 212 23.70 0.62 10.35
CA GLN A 212 24.58 1.53 9.61
C GLN A 212 23.79 2.42 8.65
N LEU A 213 22.85 1.87 7.87
CA LEU A 213 21.97 2.66 6.99
C LEU A 213 21.14 3.69 7.75
N LYS A 214 20.58 3.31 8.91
CA LYS A 214 19.86 4.24 9.80
C LYS A 214 20.74 5.41 10.21
N LYS A 215 22.02 5.14 10.50
CA LYS A 215 22.98 6.15 10.95
C LYS A 215 23.46 7.05 9.81
N ASP A 216 23.75 6.48 8.64
CA ASP A 216 24.33 7.21 7.51
C ASP A 216 23.30 8.06 6.78
N GLU A 217 22.06 7.57 6.65
CA GLU A 217 21.00 8.25 5.91
C GLU A 217 20.00 8.98 6.83
N GLU A 218 20.22 8.95 8.16
CA GLU A 218 19.29 9.48 9.18
C GLU A 218 17.84 9.01 9.01
N ILE A 219 17.67 7.74 8.60
CA ILE A 219 16.37 7.15 8.30
C ILE A 219 15.82 6.27 9.44
N THR A 220 14.51 6.05 9.43
CA THR A 220 13.85 5.14 10.37
C THR A 220 14.25 3.69 10.10
N GLU A 221 14.06 2.81 11.10
CA GLU A 221 14.38 1.39 10.95
C GLU A 221 13.57 0.70 9.85
N ALA A 222 12.28 1.03 9.72
CA ALA A 222 11.45 0.53 8.64
C ALA A 222 11.98 0.99 7.27
N ALA A 223 12.35 2.26 7.13
CA ALA A 223 12.93 2.79 5.90
C ALA A 223 14.27 2.10 5.56
N ALA A 224 15.11 1.80 6.55
CA ALA A 224 16.36 1.08 6.33
C ALA A 224 16.15 -0.37 5.86
N TRP A 225 15.13 -1.07 6.36
CA TRP A 225 14.76 -2.40 5.86
C TRP A 225 14.22 -2.37 4.42
N HIS A 226 13.41 -1.36 4.07
CA HIS A 226 12.99 -1.16 2.69
C HIS A 226 14.16 -0.82 1.77
N ARG A 227 15.09 0.03 2.23
CA ARG A 227 16.29 0.38 1.46
C ARG A 227 17.21 -0.81 1.20
N LEU A 228 17.34 -1.68 2.19
CA LEU A 228 18.04 -2.96 2.07
C LEU A 228 17.37 -3.87 1.04
N ARG A 229 16.04 -3.96 1.06
CA ARG A 229 15.27 -4.72 0.08
C ARG A 229 15.51 -4.20 -1.33
N ASP A 230 15.35 -2.89 -1.56
CA ASP A 230 15.55 -2.28 -2.88
C ASP A 230 16.96 -2.56 -3.43
N ARG A 231 18.00 -2.44 -2.59
CA ARG A 231 19.39 -2.76 -2.99
C ARG A 231 19.56 -4.23 -3.39
N LEU A 232 18.88 -5.15 -2.71
CA LEU A 232 18.91 -6.56 -3.08
C LEU A 232 18.14 -6.84 -4.37
N GLU A 233 17.01 -6.17 -4.59
CA GLU A 233 16.29 -6.23 -5.87
C GLU A 233 17.19 -5.74 -7.02
N ASP A 234 17.91 -4.63 -6.83
CA ASP A 234 18.84 -4.09 -7.82
C ASP A 234 20.01 -5.05 -8.12
N ILE A 235 20.59 -5.69 -7.10
CA ILE A 235 21.67 -6.68 -7.29
C ILE A 235 21.16 -7.93 -8.02
N VAL A 236 19.98 -8.43 -7.65
CA VAL A 236 19.38 -9.63 -8.27
C VAL A 236 19.01 -9.37 -9.72
N MET A 237 18.55 -8.16 -10.04
CA MET A 237 18.21 -7.74 -11.40
C MET A 237 19.44 -7.34 -12.23
N GLY A 238 20.65 -7.42 -11.66
CA GLY A 238 21.91 -7.09 -12.35
C GLY A 238 22.10 -5.60 -12.62
N VAL A 239 21.43 -4.73 -11.86
CA VAL A 239 21.51 -3.26 -11.98
C VAL A 239 22.72 -2.72 -11.22
N LEU A 240 23.18 -3.42 -10.19
CA LEU A 240 24.37 -3.11 -9.42
C LEU A 240 25.33 -4.31 -9.46
N GLU A 241 26.57 -4.08 -9.94
CA GLU A 241 27.69 -5.03 -9.86
C GLU A 241 28.48 -4.86 -8.56
#